data_AF-A0A7D6ZBC5-F1
#
_entry.id   AF-A0A7D6ZBC5-F1
#
_cell.length_a   1.000
_cell.length_b   1.000
_cell.length_c   1.000
_cell.angle_alpha   90.00
_cell.angle_beta   90.00
_cell.angle_gamma   90.00
#
_symmetry.space_group_name_H-M   'P 1'
#
loop_
_entity.id
_entity.type
_entity.pdbx_description
1 polymer ?
#
loop_
_entity_poly.entity_id
_entity_poly.type
_entity_poly.pdbx_seq_one_letter_code
_entity_poly.pdbx_strand_id
1 'polypeptide(L)'
;MTEAWERDGLLTIGEAVAAERARVDAEIAEMAWRRAALHAVEAAAPGERAGRLAVLTAVPDGRAAHAALVRFWRRVFTAMPSRDFDDYVDMNVPPPPVDPSAEQVVAYAELTGLVADPEVYALVGQQIWRTRSGAVRDRRGLLAGLTEVCTEVVPMVVDGVPPHPGRELDRFVELHARARGERDSPGFRERLLIGATDGDRRVRRYWSLTGDLFGTPATAGGAHHWLYEALHRWSTEATPRMDRGGVASNGARGNRREITECGFPLSRGTMEVYE
;
A
#
# COMPACT_ATOMS: atom_id res chain seq x y z
N MET A 1 -35.30 13.55 52.45
CA MET A 1 -36.01 14.65 51.75
C MET A 1 -34.95 15.58 51.20
N THR A 2 -34.36 15.37 50.02
CA THR A 2 -34.88 14.92 48.72
C THR A 2 -33.71 14.24 48.00
N GLU A 3 -33.56 12.91 48.05
CA GLU A 3 -34.08 11.92 47.09
C GLU A 3 -34.13 12.33 45.60
N ALA A 4 -33.56 11.42 44.78
CA ALA A 4 -34.02 11.04 43.44
C ALA A 4 -33.71 11.94 42.23
N TRP A 5 -32.48 11.88 41.72
CA TRP A 5 -32.22 11.92 40.25
C TRP A 5 -32.01 10.50 39.70
N GLU A 6 -32.76 9.58 40.29
CA GLU A 6 -32.87 8.19 39.88
C GLU A 6 -33.11 8.07 38.37
N ARG A 7 -32.20 7.35 37.70
CA ARG A 7 -32.45 6.47 36.56
C ARG A 7 -33.50 6.96 35.55
N ASP A 8 -33.07 7.86 34.70
CA ASP A 8 -33.57 7.89 33.33
C ASP A 8 -32.36 7.82 32.40
N GLY A 9 -32.49 7.10 31.29
CA GLY A 9 -31.50 7.02 30.22
C GLY A 9 -31.33 8.35 29.46
N LEU A 10 -31.21 9.46 30.18
CA LEU A 10 -31.06 10.81 29.68
C LEU A 10 -29.58 11.17 29.72
N LEU A 11 -29.00 11.30 28.53
CA LEU A 11 -27.66 11.87 28.32
C LEU A 11 -27.56 13.22 29.04
N THR A 12 -26.41 13.49 29.65
CA THR A 12 -26.09 14.84 30.16
C THR A 12 -26.17 15.86 29.02
N ILE A 13 -26.37 17.15 29.32
CA ILE A 13 -26.37 18.20 28.28
C ILE A 13 -25.06 18.17 27.49
N GLY A 14 -23.92 17.90 28.13
CA GLY A 14 -22.62 17.78 27.46
C GLY A 14 -22.58 16.61 26.46
N GLU A 15 -23.09 15.44 26.85
CA GLU A 15 -23.17 14.27 25.96
C GLU A 15 -24.17 14.49 24.82
N ALA A 16 -25.31 15.12 25.08
CA ALA A 16 -26.30 15.46 24.06
C ALA A 16 -25.74 16.46 23.03
N VAL A 17 -25.02 17.51 23.49
CA VAL A 17 -24.34 18.47 22.61
C VAL A 17 -23.23 17.80 21.80
N ALA A 18 -22.43 16.92 22.41
CA ALA A 18 -21.39 16.17 21.70
C ALA A 18 -21.98 15.24 20.63
N ALA A 19 -23.08 14.55 20.93
CA ALA A 19 -23.78 13.70 19.98
C ALA A 19 -24.37 14.49 18.81
N GLU A 20 -25.00 15.64 19.09
CA GLU A 20 -25.55 16.51 18.05
C GLU A 20 -24.46 17.11 17.16
N ARG A 21 -23.35 17.55 17.77
CA ARG A 21 -22.19 18.02 17.01
C ARG A 21 -21.64 16.92 16.09
N ALA A 22 -21.48 15.70 16.59
CA ALA A 22 -21.01 14.57 15.79
C ALA A 22 -21.96 14.23 14.63
N ARG A 23 -23.28 14.40 14.84
CA ARG A 23 -24.29 14.26 13.77
C ARG A 23 -24.11 15.32 12.69
N VAL A 24 -23.99 16.59 13.07
CA VAL A 24 -23.76 17.70 12.14
C VAL A 24 -22.44 17.54 11.39
N ASP A 25 -21.36 17.15 12.07
CA ASP A 25 -20.05 16.91 11.45
C ASP A 25 -20.14 15.79 10.39
N ALA A 26 -20.95 14.76 10.63
CA ALA A 26 -21.20 13.70 9.64
C ALA A 26 -21.99 14.21 8.42
N GLU A 27 -23.02 15.03 8.63
CA GLU A 27 -23.79 15.66 7.55
C GLU A 27 -22.91 16.59 6.69
N ILE A 28 -22.03 17.37 7.32
CA ILE A 28 -21.05 18.22 6.62
C ILE A 28 -20.10 17.38 5.76
N ALA A 29 -19.54 16.30 6.31
CA ALA A 29 -18.64 15.43 5.57
C ALA A 29 -19.31 14.77 4.35
N GLU A 30 -20.58 14.36 4.50
CA GLU A 30 -21.37 13.82 3.39
C GLU A 30 -21.60 14.86 2.28
N MET A 31 -21.94 16.10 2.65
CA MET A 31 -22.10 17.18 1.66
C MET A 31 -20.77 17.54 0.99
N ALA A 32 -19.67 17.60 1.74
CA ALA A 32 -18.34 17.87 1.21
C ALA A 32 -17.91 16.78 0.20
N TRP A 33 -18.15 15.52 0.52
CA TRP A 33 -17.94 14.39 -0.39
C TRP A 33 -18.73 14.55 -1.69
N ARG A 34 -20.04 14.83 -1.60
CA ARG A 34 -20.89 15.03 -2.77
C ARG A 34 -20.42 16.21 -3.63
N ARG A 35 -20.06 17.32 -3.00
CA ARG A 35 -19.50 18.50 -3.69
C ARG A 35 -18.22 18.13 -4.45
N ALA A 36 -17.29 17.43 -3.81
CA ALA A 36 -16.04 17.00 -4.43
C ALA A 36 -16.27 15.99 -5.56
N ALA A 37 -17.23 15.06 -5.41
CA ALA A 37 -17.62 14.14 -6.47
C ALA A 37 -18.18 14.86 -7.70
N LEU A 38 -19.06 15.85 -7.51
CA LEU A 38 -19.59 16.67 -8.61
C LEU A 38 -18.48 17.46 -9.30
N HIS A 39 -17.60 18.10 -8.54
CA HIS A 39 -16.43 18.79 -9.08
C HIS A 39 -15.52 17.85 -9.88
N ALA A 40 -15.33 16.61 -9.42
CA ALA A 40 -14.55 15.60 -10.13
C ALA A 40 -15.18 15.19 -11.48
N VAL A 41 -16.52 15.22 -11.61
CA VAL A 41 -17.21 14.99 -12.89
C VAL A 41 -17.08 16.21 -13.80
N GLU A 42 -17.25 17.42 -13.27
CA GLU A 42 -17.13 18.67 -14.03
C GLU A 42 -15.73 18.83 -14.64
N ALA A 43 -14.69 18.53 -13.86
CA ALA A 43 -13.29 18.60 -14.24
C ALA A 43 -12.85 17.51 -15.24
N ALA A 44 -13.60 16.41 -15.37
CA ALA A 44 -13.29 15.36 -16.34
C ALA A 44 -13.53 15.82 -17.78
N ALA A 45 -12.72 15.33 -18.72
CA ALA A 45 -12.90 15.62 -20.14
C ALA A 45 -14.31 15.17 -20.60
N PRO A 46 -14.96 15.87 -21.55
CA PRO A 46 -16.36 15.58 -21.90
C PRO A 46 -16.67 14.11 -22.22
N GLY A 47 -15.74 13.40 -22.88
CA GLY A 47 -15.88 11.97 -23.19
C GLY A 47 -15.69 11.02 -22.00
N GLU A 48 -15.10 11.49 -20.91
CA GLU A 48 -14.79 10.70 -19.70
C GLU A 48 -15.82 10.88 -18.59
N ARG A 49 -16.65 11.94 -18.67
CA ARG A 49 -17.62 12.31 -17.62
C ARG A 49 -18.59 11.19 -17.24
N ALA A 50 -19.08 10.44 -18.22
CA ALA A 50 -19.98 9.32 -17.97
C ALA A 50 -19.30 8.19 -17.18
N GLY A 51 -18.06 7.86 -17.54
CA GLY A 51 -17.25 6.87 -16.80
C GLY A 51 -16.90 7.35 -15.40
N ARG A 52 -16.52 8.63 -15.26
CA ARG A 52 -16.25 9.27 -13.97
C ARG A 52 -17.47 9.24 -13.06
N LEU A 53 -18.65 9.59 -13.58
CA LEU A 53 -19.90 9.52 -12.84
C LEU A 53 -20.22 8.10 -12.39
N ALA A 54 -20.07 7.10 -13.28
CA ALA A 54 -20.33 5.70 -12.96
C ALA A 54 -19.48 5.21 -11.77
N VAL A 55 -18.17 5.50 -11.78
CA VAL A 55 -17.26 5.13 -10.68
C VAL A 55 -17.65 5.82 -9.37
N LEU A 56 -17.96 7.12 -9.43
CA LEU A 56 -18.30 7.90 -8.24
C LEU A 56 -19.65 7.50 -7.62
N THR A 57 -20.65 7.16 -8.44
CA THR A 57 -21.97 6.73 -7.94
C THR A 57 -21.96 5.37 -7.24
N ALA A 58 -20.92 4.56 -7.44
CA ALA A 58 -20.76 3.28 -6.74
C ALA A 58 -20.38 3.46 -5.26
N VAL A 59 -19.98 4.67 -4.83
CA VAL A 59 -19.53 4.96 -3.48
C VAL A 59 -20.35 6.10 -2.88
N PRO A 60 -21.26 5.81 -1.93
CA PRO A 60 -22.23 6.81 -1.46
C PRO A 60 -21.59 7.95 -0.66
N ASP A 61 -20.58 7.63 0.15
CA ASP A 61 -19.82 8.58 0.96
C ASP A 61 -18.44 8.01 1.34
N GLY A 62 -17.60 8.84 1.95
CA GLY A 62 -16.25 8.45 2.37
C GLY A 62 -16.24 7.36 3.45
N ARG A 63 -17.19 7.36 4.38
CA ARG A 63 -17.26 6.34 5.45
C ARG A 63 -17.53 4.97 4.83
N ALA A 64 -18.42 4.87 3.86
CA ALA A 64 -18.69 3.65 3.12
C ALA A 64 -17.47 3.17 2.33
N ALA A 65 -16.74 4.10 1.68
CA ALA A 65 -15.49 3.80 1.00
C ALA A 65 -14.45 3.19 1.95
N HIS A 66 -14.21 3.86 3.08
CA HIS A 66 -13.26 3.42 4.11
C HIS A 66 -13.65 2.06 4.68
N ALA A 67 -14.92 1.88 5.03
CA ALA A 67 -15.43 0.61 5.54
C ALA A 67 -15.26 -0.54 4.55
N ALA A 68 -15.38 -0.29 3.23
CA ALA A 68 -15.11 -1.28 2.21
C ALA A 68 -13.64 -1.73 2.20
N LEU A 69 -12.71 -0.78 2.31
CA LEU A 69 -11.26 -1.04 2.38
C LEU A 69 -10.87 -1.78 3.67
N VAL A 70 -11.41 -1.36 4.81
CA VAL A 70 -11.18 -2.05 6.10
C VAL A 70 -11.71 -3.48 6.04
N ARG A 71 -12.91 -3.70 5.51
CA ARG A 71 -13.49 -5.04 5.35
C ARG A 71 -12.65 -5.93 4.42
N PHE A 72 -12.10 -5.36 3.35
CA PHE A 72 -11.19 -6.06 2.46
C PHE A 72 -9.95 -6.57 3.21
N TRP A 73 -9.27 -5.69 3.94
CA TRP A 73 -8.10 -6.08 4.73
C TRP A 73 -8.43 -7.05 5.86
N ARG A 74 -9.59 -6.90 6.51
CA ARG A 74 -10.05 -7.83 7.55
C ARG A 74 -10.18 -9.25 6.99
N ARG A 75 -10.63 -9.38 5.73
CA ARG A 75 -10.68 -10.66 5.02
C ARG A 75 -9.27 -11.20 4.75
N VAL A 76 -8.34 -10.35 4.29
CA VAL A 76 -6.93 -10.76 4.03
C VAL A 76 -6.25 -11.26 5.32
N PHE A 77 -6.58 -10.64 6.46
CA PHE A 77 -6.00 -10.94 7.77
C PHE A 77 -6.98 -11.62 8.74
N THR A 78 -7.86 -12.49 8.26
CA THR A 78 -8.97 -13.08 9.05
C THR A 78 -8.54 -13.69 10.40
N ALA A 79 -7.30 -14.15 10.55
CA ALA A 79 -6.77 -14.77 11.78
C ALA A 79 -6.00 -13.79 12.71
N MET A 80 -6.02 -12.49 12.44
CA MET A 80 -5.26 -11.50 13.19
C MET A 80 -6.05 -10.97 14.40
N PRO A 81 -5.41 -10.78 15.57
CA PRO A 81 -6.02 -10.10 16.71
C PRO A 81 -6.47 -8.67 16.34
N SER A 82 -7.57 -8.18 16.94
CA SER A 82 -8.13 -6.87 16.59
C SER A 82 -7.12 -5.73 16.72
N ARG A 83 -6.34 -5.70 17.81
CA ARG A 83 -5.34 -4.65 18.04
C ARG A 83 -4.30 -4.58 16.92
N ASP A 84 -3.69 -5.71 16.57
CA ASP A 84 -2.66 -5.77 15.51
C ASP A 84 -3.25 -5.36 14.15
N PHE A 85 -4.55 -5.61 13.93
CA PHE A 85 -5.25 -5.21 12.72
C PHE A 85 -5.54 -3.71 12.68
N ASP A 86 -5.92 -3.12 13.81
CA ASP A 86 -6.22 -1.70 13.90
C ASP A 86 -4.94 -0.89 13.63
N ASP A 87 -3.79 -1.31 14.19
CA ASP A 87 -2.47 -0.74 13.87
C ASP A 87 -2.16 -0.82 12.36
N TYR A 88 -2.50 -1.94 11.70
CA TYR A 88 -2.32 -2.09 10.25
C TYR A 88 -3.21 -1.14 9.45
N VAL A 89 -4.48 -1.00 9.85
CA VAL A 89 -5.45 -0.12 9.20
C VAL A 89 -4.99 1.34 9.29
N ASP A 90 -4.55 1.78 10.46
CA ASP A 90 -4.06 3.15 10.67
C ASP A 90 -2.88 3.47 9.74
N MET A 91 -2.02 2.48 9.47
CA MET A 91 -0.86 2.65 8.59
C MET A 91 -1.17 2.54 7.08
N ASN A 92 -2.21 1.82 6.68
CA ASN A 92 -2.40 1.43 5.27
C ASN A 92 -3.74 1.84 4.66
N VAL A 93 -4.70 2.28 5.46
CA VAL A 93 -6.06 2.61 5.03
C VAL A 93 -6.46 3.98 5.60
N PRO A 94 -6.05 5.08 4.94
CA PRO A 94 -6.26 6.41 5.49
C PRO A 94 -7.77 6.68 5.63
N PRO A 95 -8.22 7.24 6.77
CA PRO A 95 -9.59 7.71 6.88
C PRO A 95 -9.81 8.87 5.90
N PRO A 96 -10.98 8.94 5.23
CA PRO A 96 -11.29 10.06 4.35
C PRO A 96 -11.27 11.38 5.13
N PRO A 97 -10.69 12.44 4.56
CA PRO A 97 -10.73 13.76 5.18
C PRO A 97 -12.16 14.30 5.20
N VAL A 98 -12.45 15.19 6.15
CA VAL A 98 -13.77 15.84 6.29
C VAL A 98 -14.14 16.66 5.05
N ASP A 99 -13.15 17.32 4.45
CA ASP A 99 -13.29 18.06 3.20
C ASP A 99 -12.34 17.49 2.13
N PRO A 100 -12.76 16.45 1.38
CA PRO A 100 -11.91 15.80 0.40
C PRO A 100 -11.78 16.60 -0.89
N SER A 101 -10.61 16.52 -1.54
CA SER A 101 -10.43 17.01 -2.91
C SER A 101 -11.16 16.12 -3.93
N ALA A 102 -11.35 16.65 -5.14
CA ALA A 102 -11.89 15.87 -6.24
C ALA A 102 -11.01 14.66 -6.60
N GLU A 103 -9.68 14.78 -6.55
CA GLU A 103 -8.78 13.63 -6.77
C GLU A 103 -8.93 12.59 -5.66
N GLN A 104 -9.05 13.01 -4.40
CA GLN A 104 -9.19 12.08 -3.28
C GLN A 104 -10.48 11.26 -3.38
N VAL A 105 -11.62 11.90 -3.70
CA VAL A 105 -12.89 11.18 -3.88
C VAL A 105 -12.80 10.16 -5.03
N VAL A 106 -12.15 10.53 -6.14
CA VAL A 106 -11.91 9.59 -7.26
C VAL A 106 -11.01 8.44 -6.82
N ALA A 107 -9.93 8.71 -6.09
CA ALA A 107 -9.01 7.68 -5.60
C ALA A 107 -9.70 6.67 -4.68
N TYR A 108 -10.52 7.14 -3.73
CA TYR A 108 -11.32 6.26 -2.87
C TYR A 108 -12.35 5.44 -3.67
N ALA A 109 -12.97 6.04 -4.69
CA ALA A 109 -13.93 5.34 -5.53
C ALA A 109 -13.27 4.24 -6.37
N GLU A 110 -12.10 4.53 -6.97
CA GLU A 110 -11.29 3.53 -7.68
C GLU A 110 -10.79 2.42 -6.75
N LEU A 111 -10.28 2.77 -5.56
CA LEU A 111 -9.85 1.79 -4.55
C LEU A 111 -11.01 0.88 -4.15
N THR A 112 -12.19 1.44 -3.93
CA THR A 112 -13.41 0.69 -3.60
C THR A 112 -13.80 -0.27 -4.71
N GLY A 113 -13.71 0.17 -5.98
CA GLY A 113 -13.91 -0.68 -7.15
C GLY A 113 -12.91 -1.83 -7.24
N LEU A 114 -11.62 -1.55 -6.99
CA LEU A 114 -10.56 -2.57 -6.96
C LEU A 114 -10.82 -3.62 -5.89
N VAL A 115 -11.16 -3.24 -4.66
CA VAL A 115 -11.37 -4.22 -3.57
C VAL A 115 -12.69 -4.98 -3.68
N ALA A 116 -13.61 -4.55 -4.55
CA ALA A 116 -14.81 -5.29 -4.89
C ALA A 116 -14.52 -6.47 -5.85
N ASP A 117 -13.41 -6.43 -6.60
CA ASP A 117 -12.97 -7.52 -7.47
C ASP A 117 -12.42 -8.71 -6.64
N PRO A 118 -13.05 -9.90 -6.70
CA PRO A 118 -12.56 -11.08 -5.99
C PRO A 118 -11.14 -11.50 -6.39
N GLU A 119 -10.68 -11.17 -7.60
CA GLU A 119 -9.32 -11.48 -8.03
C GLU A 119 -8.29 -10.63 -7.29
N VAL A 120 -8.59 -9.35 -7.01
CA VAL A 120 -7.71 -8.45 -6.26
C VAL A 120 -7.43 -8.99 -4.85
N TYR A 121 -8.43 -9.59 -4.22
CA TYR A 121 -8.25 -10.28 -2.94
C TYR A 121 -7.19 -11.39 -3.03
N ALA A 122 -7.24 -12.22 -4.08
CA ALA A 122 -6.25 -13.28 -4.27
C ALA A 122 -4.85 -12.71 -4.56
N LEU A 123 -4.76 -11.64 -5.36
CA LEU A 123 -3.50 -11.01 -5.72
C LEU A 123 -2.80 -10.35 -4.53
N VAL A 124 -3.53 -9.57 -3.72
CA VAL A 124 -2.99 -8.92 -2.52
C VAL A 124 -2.66 -9.95 -1.45
N GLY A 125 -3.51 -10.95 -1.27
CA GLY A 125 -3.20 -12.08 -0.38
C GLY A 125 -1.91 -12.80 -0.80
N GLN A 126 -1.70 -13.02 -2.09
CA GLN A 126 -0.48 -13.64 -2.62
C GLN A 126 0.76 -12.77 -2.46
N GLN A 127 0.64 -11.43 -2.55
CA GLN A 127 1.74 -10.48 -2.32
C GLN A 127 2.33 -10.60 -0.91
N ILE A 128 1.46 -10.81 0.09
CA ILE A 128 1.84 -10.89 1.49
C ILE A 128 2.22 -12.32 1.86
N TRP A 129 1.35 -13.28 1.55
CA TRP A 129 1.51 -14.64 2.04
C TRP A 129 2.46 -15.47 1.18
N ARG A 130 2.74 -15.05 -0.07
CA ARG A 130 3.55 -15.77 -1.06
C ARG A 130 3.00 -17.19 -1.33
N THR A 131 3.71 -17.95 -2.16
CA THR A 131 3.32 -19.33 -2.45
C THR A 131 3.19 -20.19 -1.19
N ARG A 132 2.33 -21.21 -1.32
CA ARG A 132 2.05 -22.16 -0.24
C ARG A 132 1.64 -21.42 1.05
N SER A 133 0.74 -20.45 0.94
CA SER A 133 0.23 -19.66 2.07
C SER A 133 -0.35 -20.53 3.22
N GLY A 134 -0.84 -21.74 2.91
CA GLY A 134 -1.25 -22.74 3.90
C GLY A 134 -0.10 -23.35 4.72
N ALA A 135 1.15 -23.23 4.28
CA ALA A 135 2.33 -23.66 5.02
C ALA A 135 2.84 -22.61 6.02
N VAL A 136 2.29 -21.39 6.01
CA VAL A 136 2.61 -20.34 6.98
C VAL A 136 1.98 -20.69 8.32
N ARG A 137 2.80 -21.20 9.25
CA ARG A 137 2.40 -21.63 10.60
C ARG A 137 2.30 -20.46 11.55
N ASP A 138 3.21 -19.50 11.45
CA ASP A 138 3.25 -18.29 12.26
C ASP A 138 2.88 -17.05 11.43
N ARG A 139 1.57 -16.87 11.20
CA ARG A 139 1.05 -15.72 10.43
C ARG A 139 1.27 -14.40 11.14
N ARG A 140 1.11 -14.38 12.47
CA ARG A 140 1.24 -13.17 13.28
C ARG A 140 2.69 -12.69 13.30
N GLY A 141 3.64 -13.60 13.59
CA GLY A 141 5.06 -13.28 13.59
C GLY A 141 5.57 -12.88 12.20
N LEU A 142 5.06 -13.50 11.13
CA LEU A 142 5.38 -13.08 9.77
C LEU A 142 4.93 -11.64 9.50
N LEU A 143 3.68 -11.29 9.81
CA LEU A 143 3.17 -9.93 9.55
C LEU A 143 3.89 -8.88 10.39
N ALA A 144 4.11 -9.13 11.68
CA ALA A 144 4.88 -8.22 12.53
C ALA A 144 6.29 -7.98 11.97
N GLY A 145 7.00 -9.04 11.58
CA GLY A 145 8.32 -8.92 10.97
C GLY A 145 8.30 -8.23 9.60
N LEU A 146 7.28 -8.48 8.77
CA LEU A 146 7.14 -7.79 7.48
C LEU A 146 6.90 -6.30 7.68
N THR A 147 6.10 -5.89 8.67
CA THR A 147 5.92 -4.47 9.01
C THR A 147 7.26 -3.81 9.38
N GLU A 148 8.08 -4.48 10.20
CA GLU A 148 9.42 -3.98 10.56
C GLU A 148 10.32 -3.82 9.34
N VAL A 149 10.42 -4.86 8.49
CA VAL A 149 11.25 -4.80 7.27
C VAL A 149 10.74 -3.75 6.30
N CYS A 150 9.42 -3.62 6.12
CA CYS A 150 8.87 -2.59 5.25
C CYS A 150 9.18 -1.18 5.77
N THR A 151 9.15 -0.98 7.08
CA THR A 151 9.54 0.29 7.72
C THR A 151 11.02 0.62 7.44
N GLU A 152 11.90 -0.38 7.42
CA GLU A 152 13.33 -0.19 7.07
C GLU A 152 13.54 0.09 5.57
N VAL A 153 12.70 -0.46 4.69
CA VAL A 153 12.79 -0.30 3.24
C VAL A 153 12.15 1.00 2.74
N VAL A 154 11.16 1.53 3.46
CA VAL A 154 10.45 2.77 3.09
C VAL A 154 11.40 3.93 2.75
N PRO A 155 12.43 4.26 3.55
CA PRO A 155 13.39 5.31 3.18
C PRO A 155 14.09 5.06 1.84
N MET A 156 14.46 3.81 1.53
CA MET A 156 15.08 3.45 0.26
C MET A 156 14.15 3.69 -0.93
N VAL A 157 12.85 3.43 -0.75
CA VAL A 157 11.82 3.70 -1.77
C VAL A 157 11.67 5.21 -1.98
N VAL A 158 11.63 5.99 -0.90
CA VAL A 158 11.52 7.46 -0.95
C VAL A 158 12.73 8.08 -1.65
N ASP A 159 13.93 7.61 -1.31
CA ASP A 159 15.20 8.11 -1.87
C ASP A 159 15.47 7.58 -3.30
N GLY A 160 14.58 6.74 -3.84
CA GLY A 160 14.73 6.17 -5.18
C GLY A 160 15.91 5.21 -5.32
N VAL A 161 16.36 4.61 -4.21
CA VAL A 161 17.44 3.62 -4.20
C VAL A 161 16.99 2.38 -4.99
N PRO A 162 17.71 1.98 -6.06
CA PRO A 162 17.34 0.81 -6.84
C PRO A 162 17.31 -0.46 -5.99
N PRO A 163 16.31 -1.35 -6.14
CA PRO A 163 16.27 -2.63 -5.44
C PRO A 163 17.56 -3.43 -5.63
N HIS A 164 18.09 -4.03 -4.58
CA HIS A 164 19.31 -4.83 -4.67
C HIS A 164 19.27 -5.99 -3.67
N PRO A 165 19.97 -7.09 -3.96
CA PRO A 165 20.25 -8.10 -2.93
C PRO A 165 20.99 -7.45 -1.76
N GLY A 166 20.62 -7.81 -0.53
CA GLY A 166 21.15 -7.16 0.68
C GLY A 166 20.45 -7.61 1.94
N ARG A 167 20.78 -6.95 3.06
CA ARG A 167 20.29 -7.27 4.40
C ARG A 167 18.75 -7.28 4.49
N GLU A 168 18.12 -6.31 3.85
CA GLU A 168 16.66 -6.12 3.85
C GLU A 168 15.97 -7.30 3.17
N LEU A 169 16.52 -7.73 2.02
CA LEU A 169 16.06 -8.93 1.33
C LEU A 169 16.30 -10.19 2.17
N ASP A 170 17.48 -10.34 2.75
CA ASP A 170 17.83 -11.52 3.54
C ASP A 170 16.89 -11.68 4.74
N ARG A 171 16.57 -10.57 5.44
CA ARG A 171 15.60 -10.56 6.53
C ARG A 171 14.18 -10.88 6.04
N PHE A 172 13.76 -10.31 4.92
CA PHE A 172 12.46 -10.64 4.32
C PHE A 172 12.32 -12.15 4.04
N VAL A 173 13.35 -12.76 3.45
CA VAL A 173 13.37 -14.19 3.15
C VAL A 173 13.40 -15.03 4.43
N GLU A 174 14.22 -14.64 5.41
CA GLU A 174 14.33 -15.32 6.71
C GLU A 174 12.98 -15.35 7.44
N LEU A 175 12.24 -14.23 7.46
CA LEU A 175 10.90 -14.16 8.04
C LEU A 175 9.93 -15.15 7.37
N HIS A 176 9.94 -15.18 6.03
CA HIS A 176 9.14 -16.12 5.26
C HIS A 176 9.51 -17.58 5.54
N ALA A 177 10.80 -17.88 5.68
CA ALA A 177 11.33 -19.22 5.96
C ALA A 177 10.95 -19.67 7.38
N ARG A 178 11.22 -18.82 8.38
CA ARG A 178 10.89 -19.05 9.80
C ARG A 178 9.41 -19.31 9.99
N ALA A 179 8.55 -18.49 9.38
CA ALA A 179 7.10 -18.65 9.49
C ALA A 179 6.58 -19.98 8.91
N ARG A 180 7.36 -20.63 8.03
CA ARG A 180 7.08 -21.96 7.45
C ARG A 180 7.83 -23.10 8.13
N GLY A 181 8.75 -22.80 9.06
CA GLY A 181 9.67 -23.77 9.63
C GLY A 181 10.68 -24.32 8.62
N GLU A 182 11.03 -23.52 7.62
CA GLU A 182 12.04 -23.81 6.60
C GLU A 182 13.30 -22.96 6.84
N ARG A 183 14.36 -23.23 6.09
CA ARG A 183 15.59 -22.42 6.09
C ARG A 183 15.64 -21.58 4.82
N ASP A 184 16.23 -20.39 4.93
CA ASP A 184 16.65 -19.64 3.74
C ASP A 184 17.63 -20.49 2.93
N SER A 185 17.31 -20.66 1.65
CA SER A 185 18.09 -21.41 0.68
C SER A 185 17.77 -20.90 -0.73
N PRO A 186 18.65 -21.11 -1.72
CA PRO A 186 18.37 -20.65 -3.08
C PRO A 186 17.02 -21.15 -3.63
N GLY A 187 16.72 -22.44 -3.43
CA GLY A 187 15.43 -22.99 -3.86
C GLY A 187 14.24 -22.43 -3.07
N PHE A 188 14.42 -21.97 -1.82
CA PHE A 188 13.36 -21.28 -1.08
C PHE A 188 13.11 -19.87 -1.64
N ARG A 189 14.17 -19.11 -1.91
CA ARG A 189 14.11 -17.79 -2.55
C ARG A 189 13.42 -17.84 -3.91
N GLU A 190 13.77 -18.81 -4.76
CA GLU A 190 13.08 -19.06 -6.04
C GLU A 190 11.59 -19.37 -5.85
N ARG A 191 11.23 -20.17 -4.84
CA ARG A 191 9.82 -20.48 -4.54
C ARG A 191 9.01 -19.26 -4.12
N LEU A 192 9.62 -18.26 -3.49
CA LEU A 192 8.94 -17.01 -3.14
C LEU A 192 8.59 -16.17 -4.37
N LEU A 193 9.32 -16.32 -5.48
CA LEU A 193 9.04 -15.65 -6.76
C LEU A 193 7.91 -16.30 -7.57
N ILE A 194 7.68 -17.61 -7.40
CA ILE A 194 6.63 -18.33 -8.14
C ILE A 194 5.28 -17.67 -7.89
N GLY A 195 4.59 -17.21 -8.95
CA GLY A 195 3.28 -16.57 -8.80
C GLY A 195 3.28 -15.34 -7.87
N ALA A 196 4.42 -14.65 -7.73
CA ALA A 196 4.48 -13.35 -7.07
C ALA A 196 3.67 -12.32 -7.88
N THR A 197 2.94 -11.46 -7.16
CA THR A 197 1.93 -10.55 -7.73
C THR A 197 2.31 -9.08 -7.60
N ASP A 198 3.50 -8.77 -7.09
CA ASP A 198 3.97 -7.40 -6.84
C ASP A 198 4.08 -6.57 -8.13
N GLY A 199 4.26 -7.22 -9.28
CA GLY A 199 4.25 -6.60 -10.60
C GLY A 199 2.87 -6.47 -11.24
N ASP A 200 1.81 -7.05 -10.65
CA ASP A 200 0.45 -6.98 -11.21
C ASP A 200 -0.05 -5.53 -11.22
N ARG A 201 -0.62 -5.11 -12.35
CA ARG A 201 -1.08 -3.72 -12.55
C ARG A 201 -2.14 -3.30 -11.54
N ARG A 202 -3.01 -4.21 -11.09
CA ARG A 202 -4.07 -3.92 -10.11
C ARG A 202 -3.49 -3.72 -8.72
N VAL A 203 -2.55 -4.56 -8.30
CA VAL A 203 -1.82 -4.43 -7.03
C VAL A 203 -1.04 -3.11 -7.03
N ARG A 204 -0.32 -2.80 -8.11
CA ARG A 204 0.37 -1.51 -8.25
C ARG A 204 -0.57 -0.32 -8.23
N ARG A 205 -1.73 -0.40 -8.90
CA ARG A 205 -2.73 0.68 -8.90
C ARG A 205 -3.30 0.90 -7.51
N TYR A 206 -3.62 -0.17 -6.78
CA TYR A 206 -4.08 -0.10 -5.39
C TYR A 206 -3.08 0.71 -4.53
N TRP A 207 -1.81 0.31 -4.52
CA TRP A 207 -0.81 0.96 -3.69
C TRP A 207 -0.44 2.37 -4.16
N SER A 208 -0.52 2.65 -5.46
CA SER A 208 -0.37 4.01 -5.98
C SER A 208 -1.47 4.93 -5.43
N LEU A 209 -2.74 4.52 -5.49
CA LEU A 209 -3.86 5.30 -4.98
C LEU A 209 -3.77 5.48 -3.46
N THR A 210 -3.34 4.45 -2.72
CA THR A 210 -3.06 4.57 -1.29
C THR A 210 -1.97 5.61 -1.01
N GLY A 211 -0.90 5.63 -1.82
CA GLY A 211 0.16 6.61 -1.69
C GLY A 211 -0.31 8.04 -1.98
N ASP A 212 -1.14 8.22 -3.01
CA ASP A 212 -1.75 9.52 -3.35
C ASP A 212 -2.61 10.04 -2.17
N LEU A 213 -3.36 9.15 -1.50
CA LEU A 213 -4.20 9.50 -0.35
C LEU A 213 -3.39 9.86 0.90
N PHE A 214 -2.27 9.17 1.16
CA PHE A 214 -1.36 9.52 2.26
C PHE A 214 -0.43 10.70 1.92
N GLY A 215 -0.38 11.14 0.67
CA GLY A 215 0.58 12.14 0.20
C GLY A 215 2.04 11.63 0.22
N THR A 216 2.26 10.32 0.14
CA THR A 216 3.61 9.73 0.13
C THR A 216 3.68 8.45 -0.72
N PRO A 217 4.74 8.26 -1.51
CA PRO A 217 4.97 7.00 -2.23
C PRO A 217 5.36 5.84 -1.29
N ALA A 218 5.66 6.13 -0.02
CA ALA A 218 6.10 5.19 1.00
C ALA A 218 4.98 4.29 1.55
N THR A 219 4.37 3.48 0.69
CA THR A 219 3.36 2.50 1.12
C THR A 219 3.99 1.15 1.43
N ALA A 220 3.31 0.33 2.24
CA ALA A 220 3.73 -1.06 2.46
C ALA A 220 3.85 -1.82 1.13
N GLY A 221 2.95 -1.56 0.17
CA GLY A 221 3.06 -2.13 -1.16
C GLY A 221 4.30 -1.71 -1.95
N GLY A 222 4.71 -0.44 -1.82
CA GLY A 222 5.97 0.04 -2.38
C GLY A 222 7.18 -0.70 -1.82
N ALA A 223 7.22 -0.89 -0.51
CA ALA A 223 8.27 -1.67 0.16
C ALA A 223 8.24 -3.16 -0.24
N HIS A 224 7.06 -3.78 -0.32
CA HIS A 224 6.90 -5.15 -0.82
C HIS A 224 7.40 -5.30 -2.26
N HIS A 225 7.07 -4.33 -3.14
CA HIS A 225 7.54 -4.31 -4.51
C HIS A 225 9.07 -4.16 -4.60
N TRP A 226 9.66 -3.28 -3.78
CA TRP A 226 11.12 -3.15 -3.69
C TRP A 226 11.79 -4.47 -3.28
N LEU A 227 11.27 -5.15 -2.26
CA LEU A 227 11.79 -6.46 -1.82
C LEU A 227 11.61 -7.56 -2.87
N TYR A 228 10.50 -7.54 -3.60
CA TYR A 228 10.27 -8.44 -4.72
C TYR A 228 11.29 -8.24 -5.85
N GLU A 229 11.54 -6.99 -6.25
CA GLU A 229 12.53 -6.66 -7.28
C GLU A 229 13.95 -7.02 -6.83
N ALA A 230 14.29 -6.81 -5.55
CA ALA A 230 15.56 -7.24 -4.97
C ALA A 230 15.73 -8.77 -5.07
N LEU A 231 14.69 -9.54 -4.75
CA LEU A 231 14.67 -11.00 -4.87
C LEU A 231 14.76 -11.47 -6.33
N HIS A 232 14.06 -10.77 -7.24
CA HIS A 232 14.13 -11.06 -8.66
C HIS A 232 15.55 -10.84 -9.21
N ARG A 233 16.20 -9.73 -8.84
CA ARG A 233 17.60 -9.45 -9.21
C ARG A 233 18.55 -10.49 -8.66
N TRP A 234 18.40 -10.86 -7.39
CA TRP A 234 19.17 -11.96 -6.78
C TRP A 234 19.08 -13.24 -7.62
N SER A 235 17.89 -13.62 -8.09
CA SER A 235 17.71 -14.83 -8.91
C SER A 235 18.39 -14.73 -10.28
N THR A 236 18.33 -13.56 -10.92
CA THR A 236 18.99 -13.33 -12.22
C THR A 236 20.52 -13.29 -12.10
N GLU A 237 21.06 -12.81 -10.99
CA GLU A 237 22.51 -12.76 -10.72
C GLU A 237 23.05 -14.11 -10.24
N ALA A 238 22.27 -14.85 -9.45
CA ALA A 238 22.63 -16.18 -8.93
C ALA A 238 22.61 -17.28 -10.00
N THR A 239 21.98 -17.03 -11.15
CA THR A 239 22.05 -17.91 -12.31
C THR A 239 23.24 -17.47 -13.18
N PRO A 240 24.40 -18.15 -13.17
CA PRO A 240 25.39 -17.88 -14.19
C PRO A 240 24.74 -18.28 -15.52
N ARG A 241 24.73 -17.35 -16.47
CA ARG A 241 24.39 -17.63 -17.87
C ARG A 241 25.13 -18.90 -18.28
N MET A 242 24.43 -20.03 -18.36
CA MET A 242 24.98 -21.23 -19.00
C MET A 242 25.12 -20.87 -20.48
N ASP A 243 26.28 -20.30 -20.81
CA ASP A 243 26.70 -20.01 -22.16
C ASP A 243 26.85 -21.37 -22.85
N ARG A 244 25.88 -21.70 -23.72
CA ARG A 244 26.06 -22.78 -24.67
C ARG A 244 27.22 -22.35 -25.57
N GLY A 245 28.31 -23.11 -25.52
CA GLY A 245 29.49 -22.89 -26.34
C GLY A 245 29.15 -22.68 -27.81
N GLY A 246 29.83 -21.72 -28.43
CA GLY A 246 29.58 -21.36 -29.82
C GLY A 246 30.52 -20.31 -30.39
N VAL A 247 31.82 -20.67 -30.44
CA VAL A 247 32.82 -20.21 -31.43
C VAL A 247 33.32 -18.76 -31.33
N ALA A 248 34.60 -18.67 -30.98
CA ALA A 248 35.44 -17.49 -31.17
C ALA A 248 35.46 -17.07 -32.64
N SER A 249 35.15 -15.80 -32.91
CA SER A 249 35.66 -15.11 -34.08
C SER A 249 36.36 -13.82 -33.64
N ASN A 250 37.62 -13.75 -34.04
CA ASN A 250 38.58 -12.68 -33.84
C ASN A 250 38.21 -11.50 -34.76
N GLY A 251 38.28 -10.26 -34.26
CA GLY A 251 38.21 -9.10 -35.15
C GLY A 251 37.94 -7.74 -34.52
N ALA A 252 39.00 -6.94 -34.47
CA ALA A 252 39.02 -5.49 -34.67
C ALA A 252 38.83 -4.53 -33.47
N ARG A 253 40.01 -3.97 -33.11
CA ARG A 253 40.30 -2.61 -32.64
C ARG A 253 39.24 -1.55 -32.99
N GLY A 254 38.95 -0.65 -32.04
CA GLY A 254 38.24 0.58 -32.37
C GLY A 254 37.85 1.48 -31.20
N ASN A 255 38.84 2.25 -30.71
CA ASN A 255 38.72 3.63 -30.25
C ASN A 255 38.09 3.98 -28.88
N ARG A 256 38.99 4.50 -28.04
CA ARG A 256 38.81 5.36 -26.87
C ARG A 256 38.02 6.63 -27.23
N ARG A 257 36.98 6.94 -26.47
CA ARG A 257 36.50 8.32 -26.26
C ARG A 257 36.15 8.52 -24.79
N GLU A 258 36.97 9.35 -24.15
CA GLU A 258 36.65 10.07 -22.92
C GLU A 258 35.45 10.98 -23.18
N ILE A 259 34.48 10.98 -22.25
CA ILE A 259 33.52 12.08 -22.09
C ILE A 259 33.29 12.27 -20.59
N THR A 260 34.08 13.19 -20.05
CA THR A 260 33.71 14.33 -19.19
C THR A 260 32.54 14.20 -18.20
N GLU A 261 32.93 14.33 -16.93
CA GLU A 261 32.22 14.91 -15.79
C GLU A 261 31.06 15.87 -16.15
N CYS A 262 29.86 15.57 -15.65
CA CYS A 262 28.82 16.57 -15.44
C CYS A 262 28.46 16.57 -13.96
N GLY A 263 28.89 17.63 -13.27
CA GLY A 263 28.64 17.87 -11.86
C GLY A 263 27.16 18.17 -11.58
N PHE A 264 26.67 17.58 -10.49
CA PHE A 264 25.40 17.93 -9.86
C PHE A 264 25.62 19.11 -8.90
N PRO A 265 24.84 20.20 -8.98
CA PRO A 265 24.83 21.22 -7.96
C PRO A 265 24.02 20.75 -6.74
N LEU A 266 24.70 20.63 -5.60
CA LEU A 266 24.09 20.58 -4.28
C LEU A 266 23.54 21.98 -3.96
N SER A 267 22.23 22.14 -3.89
CA SER A 267 21.60 23.28 -3.22
C SER A 267 20.85 22.80 -1.99
N ARG A 268 21.45 23.08 -0.83
CA ARG A 268 20.82 23.08 0.49
C ARG A 268 19.71 24.14 0.49
N GLY A 269 18.47 23.71 0.71
CA GLY A 269 17.34 24.56 1.04
C GLY A 269 16.85 24.20 2.44
N THR A 270 16.98 25.15 3.35
CA THR A 270 16.65 25.09 4.78
C THR A 270 15.14 24.88 5.03
N MET A 271 14.83 24.05 6.01
CA MET A 271 13.54 24.01 6.72
C MET A 271 13.21 25.40 7.27
N GLU A 272 12.08 25.97 6.86
CA GLU A 272 11.34 26.92 7.69
C GLU A 272 10.07 26.22 8.19
N VAL A 273 10.03 26.09 9.51
CA VAL A 273 8.89 25.67 10.33
C VAL A 273 7.99 26.89 10.45
N TYR A 274 6.70 26.76 10.10
CA TYR A 274 5.69 27.71 10.53
C TYR A 274 4.76 27.03 11.53
N GLU A 275 4.63 27.71 12.67
CA GLU A 275 3.74 27.46 13.82
C GLU A 275 2.26 27.49 13.46
#